data_AF-A0A962C6G6-F1
#
_entry.id   AF-A0A962C6G6-F1
#
_cell.length_a   1.000
_cell.length_b   1.000
_cell.length_c   1.000
_cell.angle_alpha   90.00
_cell.angle_beta   90.00
_cell.angle_gamma   90.00
#
_symmetry.space_group_name_H-M   'P 1'
#
loop_
_entity.id
_entity.type
_entity.pdbx_description
1 polymer ?
#
loop_
_entity_poly.entity_id
_entity_poly.type
_entity_poly.pdbx_seq_one_letter_code
_entity_poly.pdbx_strand_id
1 'polypeptide(L)'
;ENKAWAGGNVNLREKLAEQSASGDVPEDGLNEVNLRLATGNVGVMAAINDEVRAVKRQILYMLYAAVFVMCLISFRSPRAALCIVLPLVLVTELGHALMVYLDIGMKINTLTVVALGVGIGVDYGIYIFARMRESLLAGKPLTEAYFASLKTTGIAIFYTALTLAVGVGTWVFSDLKFQADMGVMLTFMFVVNMIAAIVFLPALCRWLLRPMERSA
;
A
#
# COMPACT_ATOMS: atom_id res chain seq x y z
N GLU A 1 2.70 -35.90 -14.54
CA GLU A 1 2.04 -34.61 -14.31
C GLU A 1 1.34 -34.63 -12.96
N ASN A 2 1.88 -33.95 -11.95
CA ASN A 2 1.30 -33.92 -10.61
C ASN A 2 0.16 -32.90 -10.58
N LYS A 3 -1.09 -33.38 -10.57
CA LYS A 3 -2.33 -32.60 -10.41
C LYS A 3 -2.53 -32.06 -8.99
N ALA A 4 -1.46 -31.79 -8.23
CA ALA A 4 -1.52 -31.37 -6.83
C ALA A 4 -1.87 -29.88 -6.64
N TRP A 5 -1.97 -29.12 -7.73
CA TRP A 5 -2.13 -27.65 -7.73
C TRP A 5 -3.50 -27.18 -8.24
N ALA A 6 -4.54 -27.99 -8.11
CA ALA A 6 -5.91 -27.57 -8.38
C ALA A 6 -6.62 -27.20 -7.07
N GLY A 7 -6.47 -25.95 -6.63
CA GLY A 7 -7.26 -25.38 -5.55
C GLY A 7 -6.49 -24.40 -4.67
N GLY A 8 -7.01 -23.17 -4.56
CA GLY A 8 -6.44 -22.13 -3.70
C GLY A 8 -6.39 -22.53 -2.23
N ASN A 9 -5.34 -22.06 -1.54
CA ASN A 9 -5.01 -22.28 -0.13
C ASN A 9 -4.95 -23.76 0.29
N VAL A 10 -3.87 -24.43 -0.11
CA VAL A 10 -3.50 -25.73 0.46
C VAL A 10 -2.42 -25.52 1.52
N ASN A 11 -2.82 -25.11 2.73
CA ASN A 11 -1.99 -25.32 3.91
C ASN A 11 -1.98 -26.83 4.21
N LEU A 12 -1.20 -27.59 3.42
CA LEU A 12 -1.01 -29.03 3.64
C LEU A 12 -0.53 -29.33 5.06
N ARG A 13 0.20 -28.40 5.70
CA ARG A 13 0.61 -28.53 7.11
C ARG A 13 -0.55 -28.62 8.08
N GLU A 14 -1.60 -27.81 7.91
CA GLU A 14 -2.78 -27.85 8.79
C GLU A 14 -3.61 -29.09 8.52
N LYS A 15 -3.84 -29.43 7.25
CA LYS A 15 -4.58 -30.66 6.89
C LYS A 15 -3.87 -31.94 7.35
N LEU A 16 -2.54 -31.99 7.24
CA LEU A 16 -1.74 -33.13 7.71
C LEU A 16 -1.62 -33.17 9.23
N ALA A 17 -1.60 -32.02 9.92
CA ALA A 17 -1.64 -31.96 11.38
C ALA A 17 -3.01 -32.39 11.93
N GLU A 18 -4.10 -32.01 11.28
CA GLU A 18 -5.47 -32.47 11.60
C GLU A 18 -5.63 -33.96 11.31
N GLN A 19 -5.13 -34.45 10.16
CA GLN A 19 -5.16 -35.88 9.81
C GLN A 19 -4.28 -36.74 10.72
N SER A 20 -3.15 -36.20 11.21
CA SER A 20 -2.30 -36.88 12.20
C SER A 20 -2.95 -36.90 13.59
N ALA A 21 -3.79 -35.90 13.92
CA ALA A 21 -4.53 -35.84 15.18
C ALA A 21 -5.78 -36.75 15.18
N SER A 22 -6.36 -37.06 14.01
CA SER A 22 -7.56 -37.90 13.90
C SER A 22 -7.28 -39.41 13.86
N GLY A 23 -6.03 -39.86 13.89
CA GLY A 23 -5.66 -41.28 14.00
C GLY A 23 -5.97 -42.16 12.78
N ASP A 24 -6.73 -41.67 11.80
CA ASP A 24 -7.01 -42.38 10.54
C ASP A 24 -5.98 -42.03 9.46
N VAL A 25 -4.89 -42.79 9.41
CA VAL A 25 -3.96 -42.74 8.28
C VAL A 25 -3.82 -44.15 7.69
N PRO A 26 -4.33 -44.40 6.47
CA PRO A 26 -3.97 -45.59 5.71
C PRO A 26 -2.48 -45.53 5.37
N GLU A 27 -1.69 -46.52 5.83
CA GLU A 27 -0.23 -46.59 5.64
C GLU A 27 0.21 -46.55 4.15
N ASP A 28 -0.69 -46.89 3.21
CA ASP A 28 -0.34 -47.00 1.79
C ASP A 28 -0.35 -45.68 1.00
N GLY A 29 -1.02 -44.62 1.50
CA GLY A 29 -1.16 -43.35 0.78
C GLY A 29 0.01 -42.37 0.94
N LEU A 30 0.89 -42.60 1.91
CA LEU A 30 2.04 -41.74 2.22
C LEU A 30 3.25 -41.99 1.33
N ASN A 31 3.32 -43.15 0.66
CA ASN A 31 4.47 -43.56 -0.14
C ASN A 31 4.51 -42.92 -1.54
N GLU A 32 3.40 -42.34 -2.04
CA GLU A 32 3.38 -41.64 -3.34
C GLU A 32 3.73 -40.15 -3.25
N VAL A 33 3.85 -39.58 -2.04
CA VAL A 33 4.12 -38.16 -1.85
C VAL A 33 5.48 -37.97 -1.17
N ASN A 34 6.53 -37.76 -1.98
CA ASN A 34 7.86 -37.43 -1.48
C ASN A 34 7.88 -35.98 -0.95
N LEU A 35 7.46 -35.80 0.30
CA LEU A 35 7.52 -34.53 1.03
C LEU A 35 8.99 -34.19 1.31
N ARG A 36 9.66 -33.59 0.32
CA ARG A 36 11.00 -33.02 0.52
C ARG A 36 10.85 -31.75 1.35
N LEU A 37 11.53 -31.69 2.51
CA LEU A 37 11.81 -30.44 3.18
C LEU A 37 12.35 -29.45 2.14
N ALA A 38 11.77 -28.26 2.04
CA ALA A 38 12.28 -27.25 1.15
C ALA A 38 13.68 -26.83 1.64
N THR A 39 14.73 -27.46 1.12
CA THR A 39 16.13 -27.12 1.40
C THR A 39 16.67 -26.26 0.27
N GLY A 40 17.63 -25.36 0.57
CA GLY A 40 18.20 -24.43 -0.40
C GLY A 40 17.38 -23.15 -0.62
N ASN A 41 17.63 -22.43 -1.72
CA ASN A 41 17.07 -21.09 -1.95
C ASN A 41 15.53 -21.04 -1.91
N VAL A 42 14.84 -22.10 -2.33
CA VAL A 42 13.36 -22.16 -2.32
C VAL A 42 12.82 -22.22 -0.88
N GLY A 43 13.47 -22.98 0.00
CA GLY A 43 13.10 -23.05 1.42
C GLY A 43 13.36 -21.75 2.17
N VAL A 44 14.50 -21.11 1.88
CA VAL A 44 14.83 -19.79 2.46
C VAL A 44 13.81 -18.74 2.01
N MET A 45 13.45 -18.72 0.72
CA MET A 45 12.44 -17.79 0.21
C MET A 45 11.04 -18.04 0.76
N ALA A 46 10.66 -19.31 0.98
CA ALA A 46 9.40 -19.65 1.62
C ALA A 46 9.37 -19.19 3.09
N ALA A 47 10.40 -19.48 3.87
CA ALA A 47 10.51 -19.04 5.26
C ALA A 47 10.50 -17.51 5.39
N ILE A 48 11.22 -16.82 4.51
CA ILE A 48 11.20 -15.35 4.44
C ILE A 48 9.79 -14.84 4.15
N ASN A 49 9.07 -15.44 3.19
CA ASN A 49 7.74 -14.97 2.81
C ASN A 49 6.72 -15.18 3.95
N ASP A 50 6.84 -16.26 4.71
CA ASP A 50 6.01 -16.52 5.88
C ASP A 50 6.24 -15.46 6.98
N GLU A 51 7.49 -15.13 7.27
CA GLU A 51 7.85 -14.05 8.21
C GLU A 51 7.35 -12.69 7.73
N VAL A 52 7.54 -12.37 6.45
CA VAL A 52 7.03 -11.13 5.84
C VAL A 52 5.51 -11.05 5.95
N ARG A 53 4.80 -12.16 5.74
CA ARG A 53 3.33 -12.19 5.84
C ARG A 53 2.86 -11.94 7.27
N ALA A 54 3.58 -12.47 8.28
CA ALA A 54 3.28 -12.22 9.68
C ALA A 54 3.49 -10.75 10.06
N VAL A 55 4.61 -10.15 9.62
CA VAL A 55 5.03 -8.82 10.06
C VAL A 55 4.42 -7.69 9.21
N LYS A 56 4.05 -7.94 7.95
CA LYS A 56 3.49 -6.94 7.01
C LYS A 56 2.35 -6.13 7.63
N ARG A 57 1.39 -6.80 8.26
CA ARG A 57 0.21 -6.15 8.85
C ARG A 57 0.61 -5.20 9.97
N GLN A 58 1.53 -5.63 10.82
CA GLN A 58 2.05 -4.80 11.90
C GLN A 58 2.79 -3.58 11.36
N ILE A 59 3.64 -3.74 10.34
CA ILE A 59 4.36 -2.62 9.70
C ILE A 59 3.38 -1.61 9.11
N LEU A 60 2.38 -2.05 8.35
CA LEU A 60 1.41 -1.16 7.73
C LEU A 60 0.59 -0.40 8.78
N TYR A 61 0.13 -1.07 9.85
CA TYR A 61 -0.60 -0.39 10.92
C TYR A 61 0.26 0.58 11.71
N MET A 62 1.51 0.22 12.02
CA MET A 62 2.45 1.15 12.67
C MET A 62 2.71 2.37 11.78
N LEU A 63 2.83 2.18 10.48
CA LEU A 63 3.01 3.26 9.52
C LEU A 63 1.78 4.16 9.43
N TYR A 64 0.57 3.60 9.35
CA TYR A 64 -0.66 4.41 9.34
C TYR A 64 -0.86 5.14 10.67
N ALA A 65 -0.54 4.49 11.79
CA ALA A 65 -0.59 5.11 13.11
C ALA A 65 0.42 6.26 13.22
N ALA A 66 1.66 6.06 12.76
CA ALA A 66 2.68 7.10 12.75
C ALA A 66 2.26 8.30 11.90
N VAL A 67 1.73 8.06 10.69
CA VAL A 67 1.18 9.11 9.82
C VAL A 67 0.02 9.82 10.48
N PHE A 68 -0.92 9.08 11.07
CA PHE A 68 -2.08 9.64 11.76
C PHE A 68 -1.67 10.53 12.93
N VAL A 69 -0.72 10.08 13.75
CA VAL A 69 -0.16 10.85 14.87
C VAL A 69 0.56 12.10 14.36
N MET A 70 1.39 11.99 13.32
CA MET A 70 2.05 13.15 12.73
C MET A 70 1.04 14.18 12.19
N CYS A 71 -0.01 13.72 11.50
CA CYS A 71 -1.08 14.60 11.03
C CYS A 71 -1.86 15.23 12.19
N LEU A 72 -2.08 14.47 13.28
CA LEU A 72 -2.72 14.98 14.50
C LEU A 72 -1.88 16.08 15.14
N ILE A 73 -0.55 15.93 15.20
CA ILE A 73 0.36 16.95 15.73
C ILE A 73 0.38 18.20 14.83
N SER A 74 0.49 18.03 13.51
CA SER A 74 0.52 19.14 12.54
C SER A 74 -0.79 19.93 12.46
N PHE A 75 -1.92 19.23 12.41
CA PHE A 75 -3.22 19.87 12.15
C PHE A 75 -4.11 20.01 13.39
N ARG A 76 -3.75 19.37 14.52
CA ARG A 76 -4.55 19.34 15.77
C ARG A 76 -6.01 18.96 15.56
N SER A 77 -6.30 18.18 14.51
CA SER A 77 -7.67 17.78 14.16
C SER A 77 -7.69 16.32 13.70
N PRO A 78 -8.43 15.43 14.40
CA PRO A 78 -8.52 14.03 14.00
C PRO A 78 -9.26 13.85 12.67
N ARG A 79 -10.16 14.78 12.33
CA ARG A 79 -10.87 14.80 11.04
C ARG A 79 -9.91 15.09 9.89
N ALA A 80 -8.99 16.04 10.07
CA ALA A 80 -7.96 16.35 9.09
C ALA A 80 -7.02 15.16 8.86
N ALA A 81 -6.57 14.51 9.95
CA ALA A 81 -5.73 13.33 9.87
C ALA A 81 -6.44 12.18 9.13
N LEU A 82 -7.73 11.95 9.40
CA LEU A 82 -8.49 10.91 8.71
C LEU A 82 -8.64 11.20 7.20
N CYS A 83 -8.85 12.45 6.79
CA CYS A 83 -8.90 12.84 5.38
C CYS A 83 -7.60 12.54 4.61
N ILE A 84 -6.45 12.53 5.28
CA ILE A 84 -5.15 12.25 4.66
C ILE A 84 -4.84 10.76 4.66
N VAL A 85 -5.19 10.04 5.75
CA VAL A 85 -4.91 8.61 5.89
C VAL A 85 -5.83 7.75 5.01
N LEU A 86 -7.10 8.12 4.82
CA LEU A 86 -8.03 7.32 4.01
C LEU A 86 -7.59 7.15 2.53
N PRO A 87 -7.19 8.21 1.80
CA PRO A 87 -6.60 8.07 0.47
C PRO A 87 -5.38 7.15 0.47
N LEU A 88 -4.54 7.23 1.50
CA LEU A 88 -3.32 6.45 1.62
C LEU A 88 -3.58 4.95 1.73
N VAL A 89 -4.56 4.56 2.54
CA VAL A 89 -5.01 3.17 2.67
C VAL A 89 -5.54 2.67 1.32
N LEU A 90 -6.35 3.48 0.65
CA LEU A 90 -6.88 3.14 -0.68
C LEU A 90 -5.76 2.87 -1.69
N VAL A 91 -4.76 3.75 -1.76
CA VAL A 91 -3.63 3.58 -2.70
C VAL A 91 -2.80 2.34 -2.36
N THR A 92 -2.62 2.05 -1.08
CA THR A 92 -1.91 0.85 -0.62
C THR A 92 -2.62 -0.43 -1.07
N GLU A 93 -3.95 -0.48 -0.93
CA GLU A 93 -4.73 -1.63 -1.41
C GLU A 93 -4.77 -1.73 -2.93
N LEU A 94 -4.81 -0.60 -3.66
CA LEU A 94 -4.63 -0.59 -5.11
C LEU A 94 -3.25 -1.12 -5.52
N GLY A 95 -2.20 -0.80 -4.77
CA GLY A 95 -0.86 -1.35 -4.96
C GLY A 95 -0.82 -2.87 -4.78
N HIS A 96 -1.47 -3.39 -3.73
CA HIS A 96 -1.62 -4.85 -3.56
C HIS A 96 -2.43 -5.51 -4.68
N ALA A 97 -3.51 -4.86 -5.14
CA ALA A 97 -4.30 -5.36 -6.26
C ALA A 97 -3.46 -5.44 -7.55
N LEU A 98 -2.60 -4.44 -7.79
CA LEU A 98 -1.68 -4.47 -8.92
C LEU A 98 -0.66 -5.61 -8.81
N MET A 99 -0.13 -5.87 -7.61
CA MET A 99 0.77 -7.01 -7.38
C MET A 99 0.12 -8.34 -7.79
N VAL A 100 -1.14 -8.55 -7.40
CA VAL A 100 -1.89 -9.75 -7.77
C VAL A 100 -2.14 -9.81 -9.28
N TYR A 101 -2.50 -8.68 -9.89
CA TYR A 101 -2.77 -8.61 -11.33
C TYR A 101 -1.53 -8.90 -12.19
N LEU A 102 -0.35 -8.44 -11.76
CA LEU A 102 0.92 -8.64 -12.47
C LEU A 102 1.65 -9.93 -12.07
N ASP A 103 1.04 -10.78 -11.24
CA ASP A 103 1.63 -12.00 -10.68
C ASP A 103 2.99 -11.75 -9.98
N ILE A 104 3.14 -10.56 -9.38
CA ILE A 104 4.32 -10.19 -8.62
C ILE A 104 4.14 -10.77 -7.21
N GLY A 105 4.83 -11.88 -6.96
CA GLY A 105 4.83 -12.51 -5.64
C GLY A 105 5.24 -11.54 -4.53
N MET A 106 4.56 -11.62 -3.38
CA MET A 106 4.92 -10.83 -2.20
C MET A 106 6.30 -11.25 -1.69
N LYS A 107 7.22 -10.30 -1.64
CA LYS A 107 8.60 -10.47 -1.20
C LYS A 107 8.94 -9.38 -0.18
N ILE A 108 10.04 -9.52 0.56
CA ILE A 108 10.57 -8.45 1.43
C ILE A 108 10.61 -7.12 0.66
N ASN A 109 11.04 -7.19 -0.59
CA ASN A 109 11.30 -5.99 -1.37
C ASN A 109 10.03 -5.32 -1.91
N THR A 110 8.95 -6.06 -2.14
CA THR A 110 7.67 -5.45 -2.52
C THR A 110 7.03 -4.76 -1.32
N LEU A 111 7.27 -5.27 -0.10
CA LEU A 111 6.84 -4.63 1.13
C LEU A 111 7.59 -3.31 1.37
N THR A 112 8.90 -3.26 1.13
CA THR A 112 9.67 -2.01 1.25
C THR A 112 9.22 -0.97 0.23
N VAL A 113 8.93 -1.38 -1.01
CA VAL A 113 8.38 -0.47 -2.03
C VAL A 113 7.02 0.09 -1.64
N VAL A 114 6.12 -0.74 -1.06
CA VAL A 114 4.85 -0.23 -0.55
C VAL A 114 5.05 0.76 0.58
N ALA A 115 5.93 0.46 1.54
CA ALA A 115 6.23 1.38 2.63
C ALA A 115 6.81 2.72 2.11
N LEU A 116 7.70 2.66 1.12
CA LEU A 116 8.27 3.84 0.47
C LEU A 116 7.22 4.64 -0.30
N GLY A 117 6.39 3.97 -1.11
CA GLY A 117 5.33 4.59 -1.88
C GLY A 117 4.28 5.24 -0.97
N VAL A 118 4.00 4.66 0.19
CA VAL A 118 3.15 5.27 1.21
C VAL A 118 3.80 6.50 1.83
N GLY A 119 5.09 6.41 2.21
CA GLY A 119 5.83 7.55 2.77
C GLY A 119 5.89 8.75 1.83
N ILE A 120 6.03 8.54 0.52
CA ILE A 120 6.00 9.63 -0.47
C ILE A 120 4.56 10.07 -0.76
N GLY A 121 3.61 9.14 -0.78
CA GLY A 121 2.21 9.43 -1.08
C GLY A 121 1.52 10.30 -0.04
N VAL A 122 1.85 10.12 1.24
CA VAL A 122 1.27 10.91 2.32
C VAL A 122 1.65 12.39 2.20
N ASP A 123 2.86 12.69 1.75
CA ASP A 123 3.35 14.06 1.61
C ASP A 123 2.48 14.86 0.65
N TYR A 124 2.06 14.26 -0.46
CA TYR A 124 1.14 14.91 -1.41
C TYR A 124 -0.16 15.33 -0.74
N GLY A 125 -0.73 14.44 0.09
CA GLY A 125 -1.94 14.73 0.86
C GLY A 125 -1.74 15.82 1.90
N ILE A 126 -0.61 15.80 2.62
CA ILE A 126 -0.25 16.80 3.62
C ILE A 126 -0.08 18.18 2.97
N TYR A 127 0.66 18.27 1.87
CA TYR A 127 0.93 19.53 1.18
C TYR A 127 -0.35 20.18 0.65
N ILE A 128 -1.20 19.42 -0.05
CA ILE A 128 -2.44 19.97 -0.60
C ILE A 128 -3.42 20.36 0.51
N PHE A 129 -3.49 19.55 1.59
CA PHE A 129 -4.32 19.85 2.74
C PHE A 129 -3.85 21.08 3.50
N ALA A 130 -2.53 21.22 3.72
CA ALA A 130 -1.95 22.37 4.40
C ALA A 130 -2.27 23.68 3.66
N ARG A 131 -2.11 23.70 2.34
CA ARG A 131 -2.44 24.88 1.52
C ARG A 131 -3.93 25.19 1.51
N MET A 132 -4.77 24.16 1.47
CA MET A 132 -6.22 24.32 1.54
C MET A 132 -6.65 24.86 2.89
N ARG A 133 -6.07 24.34 3.98
CA ARG A 133 -6.33 24.81 5.34
C ARG A 133 -5.93 26.27 5.53
N GLU A 134 -4.79 26.69 4.98
CA GLU A 134 -4.37 28.10 5.00
C GLU A 134 -5.43 29.01 4.34
N SER A 135 -5.95 28.61 3.18
CA SER A 135 -7.01 29.35 2.49
C SER A 135 -8.35 29.34 3.24
N LEU A 136 -8.70 28.23 3.89
CA LEU A 136 -9.88 28.11 4.75
C LEU A 136 -9.77 29.02 5.99
N LEU A 137 -8.60 29.09 6.62
CA LEU A 137 -8.34 29.98 7.75
C LEU A 137 -8.37 31.46 7.35
N ALA A 138 -8.10 31.77 6.08
CA ALA A 138 -8.29 33.10 5.50
C ALA A 138 -9.77 33.43 5.18
N GLY A 139 -10.72 32.58 5.57
CA GLY A 139 -12.16 32.81 5.41
C GLY A 139 -12.72 32.45 4.04
N LYS A 140 -11.94 31.81 3.17
CA LYS A 140 -12.42 31.40 1.83
C LYS A 140 -13.32 30.16 1.93
N PRO A 141 -14.36 30.06 1.08
CA PRO A 141 -15.17 28.85 1.01
C PRO A 141 -14.33 27.66 0.53
N LEU A 142 -14.72 26.44 0.92
CA LEU A 142 -13.95 25.22 0.65
C LEU A 142 -13.61 25.03 -0.84
N THR A 143 -14.56 25.34 -1.73
CA THR A 143 -14.36 25.23 -3.19
C THR A 143 -13.26 26.17 -3.68
N GLU A 144 -13.22 27.42 -3.19
CA GLU A 144 -12.20 28.38 -3.59
C GLU A 144 -10.84 28.04 -2.97
N ALA A 145 -10.83 27.62 -1.69
CA ALA A 145 -9.63 27.16 -1.00
C ALA A 145 -8.99 25.96 -1.72
N TYR A 146 -9.80 25.00 -2.16
CA TYR A 146 -9.34 23.86 -2.96
C TYR A 146 -8.78 24.32 -4.31
N PHE A 147 -9.51 25.15 -5.05
CA PHE A 147 -9.07 25.63 -6.36
C PHE A 147 -7.76 26.43 -6.29
N ALA A 148 -7.59 27.27 -5.27
CA ALA A 148 -6.35 27.99 -5.02
C ALA A 148 -5.20 27.02 -4.72
N SER A 149 -5.45 26.00 -3.90
CA SER A 149 -4.45 24.98 -3.55
C SER A 149 -4.01 24.14 -4.74
N LEU A 150 -4.95 23.83 -5.64
CA LEU A 150 -4.67 23.09 -6.86
C LEU A 150 -3.75 23.89 -7.80
N LYS A 151 -4.00 25.20 -7.96
CA LYS A 151 -3.19 26.07 -8.81
C LYS A 151 -1.76 26.26 -8.32
N THR A 152 -1.52 26.22 -7.01
CA THR A 152 -0.16 26.40 -6.47
C THR A 152 0.50 25.07 -6.21
N THR A 153 -0.05 24.33 -5.24
CA THR A 153 0.58 23.13 -4.69
C THR A 153 0.24 21.90 -5.51
N GLY A 154 -0.97 21.84 -6.09
CA GLY A 154 -1.36 20.75 -6.99
C GLY A 154 -0.46 20.64 -8.22
N ILE A 155 -0.13 21.77 -8.87
CA ILE A 155 0.80 21.81 -10.00
C ILE A 155 2.20 21.35 -9.57
N ALA A 156 2.68 21.80 -8.41
CA ALA A 156 3.98 21.37 -7.88
C ALA A 156 4.01 19.84 -7.62
N ILE A 157 2.96 19.31 -6.98
CA ILE A 157 2.81 17.87 -6.73
C ILE A 157 2.81 17.11 -8.06
N PHE A 158 2.09 17.58 -9.07
CA PHE A 158 2.05 16.95 -10.39
C PHE A 158 3.44 16.79 -11.01
N TYR A 159 4.25 17.86 -11.01
CA TYR A 159 5.61 17.79 -11.53
C TYR A 159 6.50 16.85 -10.71
N THR A 160 6.42 16.88 -9.38
CA THR A 160 7.22 15.98 -8.53
C THR A 160 6.85 14.51 -8.72
N ALA A 161 5.57 14.18 -8.80
CA ALA A 161 5.12 12.82 -9.03
C ALA A 161 5.51 12.34 -10.42
N LEU A 162 5.39 13.20 -11.44
CA LEU A 162 5.79 12.87 -12.80
C LEU A 162 7.30 12.62 -12.92
N THR A 163 8.14 13.47 -12.34
CA THR A 163 9.60 13.29 -12.42
C THR A 163 10.05 12.05 -11.67
N LEU A 164 9.48 11.75 -10.50
CA LEU A 164 9.75 10.53 -9.76
C LEU A 164 9.25 9.28 -10.51
N ALA A 165 8.05 9.34 -11.08
CA ALA A 165 7.46 8.24 -11.85
C ALA A 165 8.27 7.92 -13.11
N VAL A 166 8.76 8.94 -13.83
CA VAL A 166 9.65 8.77 -14.98
C VAL A 166 11.02 8.25 -14.54
N GLY A 167 11.60 8.84 -13.49
CA GLY A 167 12.91 8.44 -12.98
C GLY A 167 12.95 6.97 -12.59
N VAL A 168 11.97 6.51 -11.80
CA VAL A 168 11.90 5.11 -11.38
C VAL A 168 11.29 4.21 -12.46
N GLY A 169 10.46 4.76 -13.35
CA GLY A 169 9.90 4.03 -14.48
C GLY A 169 10.98 3.51 -15.44
N THR A 170 12.15 4.15 -15.48
CA THR A 170 13.30 3.64 -16.25
C THR A 170 13.79 2.28 -15.76
N TRP A 171 13.51 1.89 -14.51
CA TRP A 171 13.92 0.61 -13.93
C TRP A 171 13.24 -0.59 -14.60
N VAL A 172 12.13 -0.37 -15.31
CA VAL A 172 11.45 -1.42 -16.09
C VAL A 172 12.35 -2.03 -17.15
N PHE A 173 13.34 -1.29 -17.65
CA PHE A 173 14.33 -1.78 -18.63
C PHE A 173 15.48 -2.58 -18.01
N SER A 174 15.48 -2.81 -16.70
CA SER A 174 16.53 -3.59 -16.05
C SER A 174 16.39 -5.09 -16.33
N ASP A 175 17.51 -5.75 -16.68
CA ASP A 175 17.60 -7.20 -16.83
C ASP A 175 17.29 -7.95 -15.52
N LEU A 176 17.47 -7.26 -14.38
CA LEU A 176 17.13 -7.81 -13.08
C LEU A 176 15.62 -7.67 -12.84
N LYS A 177 14.87 -8.77 -13.01
CA LYS A 177 13.40 -8.83 -12.77
C LYS A 177 12.98 -8.18 -11.45
N PHE A 178 13.79 -8.34 -10.40
CA PHE A 178 13.56 -7.70 -9.12
C PHE A 178 13.47 -6.16 -9.23
N GLN A 179 14.41 -5.54 -9.94
CA GLN A 179 14.43 -4.09 -10.15
C GLN A 179 13.30 -3.63 -11.07
N ALA A 180 13.01 -4.40 -12.12
CA ALA A 180 11.90 -4.10 -13.03
C ALA A 180 10.53 -4.14 -12.33
N ASP A 181 10.26 -5.17 -11.51
CA ASP A 181 9.01 -5.31 -10.76
C ASP A 181 8.82 -4.15 -9.76
N MET A 182 9.90 -3.72 -9.08
CA MET A 182 9.86 -2.55 -8.20
C MET A 182 9.61 -1.25 -8.96
N GLY A 183 10.22 -1.11 -10.14
CA GLY A 183 10.04 0.05 -11.01
C GLY A 183 8.57 0.26 -11.37
N VAL A 184 7.91 -0.79 -11.88
CA VAL A 184 6.48 -0.76 -12.20
C VAL A 184 5.64 -0.39 -10.97
N MET A 185 5.92 -1.03 -9.84
CA MET A 185 5.15 -0.82 -8.61
C MET A 185 5.26 0.61 -8.11
N LEU A 186 6.47 1.16 -8.04
CA LEU A 186 6.70 2.49 -7.50
C LEU A 186 6.18 3.59 -8.44
N THR A 187 6.36 3.42 -9.76
CA THR A 187 5.76 4.32 -10.77
C THR A 187 4.23 4.35 -10.63
N PHE A 188 3.58 3.20 -10.50
CA PHE A 188 2.14 3.14 -10.26
C PHE A 188 1.75 3.87 -8.96
N MET A 189 2.45 3.58 -7.86
CA MET A 189 2.15 4.20 -6.57
C MET A 189 2.30 5.71 -6.62
N PHE A 190 3.33 6.27 -7.27
CA PHE A 190 3.48 7.73 -7.38
C PHE A 190 2.34 8.38 -8.15
N VAL A 191 1.95 7.80 -9.29
CA VAL A 191 0.87 8.34 -10.12
C VAL A 191 -0.47 8.25 -9.38
N VAL A 192 -0.77 7.10 -8.78
CA VAL A 192 -2.05 6.89 -8.09
C VAL A 192 -2.12 7.69 -6.79
N ASN A 193 -1.02 7.84 -6.04
CA ASN A 193 -0.97 8.73 -4.87
C ASN A 193 -1.21 10.18 -5.25
N MET A 194 -0.61 10.67 -6.35
CA MET A 194 -0.86 12.01 -6.86
C MET A 194 -2.34 12.21 -7.20
N ILE A 195 -2.94 11.26 -7.93
CA ILE A 195 -4.37 11.32 -8.28
C ILE A 195 -5.25 11.27 -7.02
N ALA A 196 -4.93 10.40 -6.06
CA ALA A 196 -5.67 10.31 -4.80
C ALA A 196 -5.57 11.60 -3.97
N ALA A 197 -4.40 12.22 -3.90
CA ALA A 197 -4.21 13.49 -3.21
C ALA A 197 -4.95 14.64 -3.89
N ILE A 198 -4.98 14.70 -5.23
CA ILE A 198 -5.65 15.77 -5.97
C ILE A 198 -7.16 15.58 -5.99
N VAL A 199 -7.66 14.36 -6.19
CA VAL A 199 -9.09 14.10 -6.46
C VAL A 199 -9.81 13.58 -5.22
N PHE A 200 -9.26 12.59 -4.53
CA PHE A 200 -9.96 11.88 -3.47
C PHE A 200 -9.94 12.66 -2.14
N LEU A 201 -8.82 13.30 -1.80
CA LEU A 201 -8.68 14.12 -0.60
C LEU A 201 -9.69 15.27 -0.51
N PRO A 202 -9.92 16.13 -1.54
CA PRO A 202 -10.91 17.21 -1.43
C PRO A 202 -12.33 16.68 -1.33
N ALA A 203 -12.64 15.54 -1.98
CA ALA A 203 -13.94 14.89 -1.86
C ALA A 203 -14.22 14.46 -0.41
N LEU A 204 -13.22 13.86 0.26
CA LEU A 204 -13.31 13.54 1.69
C LEU A 204 -13.41 14.78 2.57
N CYS A 205 -12.64 15.81 2.25
CA CYS A 205 -12.68 17.08 2.98
C CYS A 205 -14.08 17.73 2.90
N ARG A 206 -14.74 17.70 1.73
CA ARG A 206 -16.11 18.20 1.56
C ARG A 206 -17.14 17.45 2.39
N TRP A 207 -16.88 16.19 2.74
CA TRP A 207 -17.79 15.41 3.58
C TRP A 207 -17.47 15.58 5.07
N LEU A 208 -16.20 15.46 5.45
CA LEU A 208 -15.77 15.36 6.84
C LEU A 208 -15.50 16.72 7.53
N LEU A 209 -15.17 17.77 6.77
CA LEU A 209 -14.85 19.11 7.29
C LEU A 209 -16.01 20.12 7.23
N ARG A 210 -17.20 19.70 6.73
CA ARG A 210 -18.46 20.47 6.81
C ARG A 210 -18.71 21.20 8.13
N PRO A 211 -18.42 20.64 9.33
CA PRO A 211 -18.65 21.38 10.57
C PRO A 211 -17.77 22.64 10.75
N MET A 212 -16.63 22.79 10.05
CA MET A 212 -15.83 24.01 10.14
C MET A 212 -16.43 25.19 9.35
N GLU A 213 -17.22 24.94 8.30
CA GLU A 213 -17.93 26.00 7.55
C GLU A 213 -19.03 26.70 8.39
N ARG A 214 -19.49 26.09 9.48
CA ARG A 214 -20.50 26.70 10.38
C ARG A 214 -19.91 27.56 11.50
N SER A 215 -18.59 27.55 11.68
CA SER A 215 -17.93 28.18 12.84
C SER A 215 -17.10 29.43 12.48
N ALA A 216 -17.19 29.91 11.24
CA ALA A 216 -16.67 31.19 10.78
C ALA A 216 -17.84 32.02 10.24
#